data_AF-A0A524QY15-F1
#
_entry.id   AF-A0A524QY15-F1
#
_cell.length_a   1.000
_cell.length_b   1.000
_cell.length_c   1.000
_cell.angle_alpha   90.00
_cell.angle_beta   90.00
_cell.angle_gamma   90.00
#
_symmetry.space_group_name_H-M   'P 1'
#
loop_
_entity.id
_entity.type
_entity.pdbx_description
1 polymer ?
#
loop_
_entity_poly.entity_id
_entity_poly.type
_entity_poly.pdbx_seq_one_letter_code
_entity_poly.pdbx_strand_id
1 'polypeptide(L)'
;MNEQRSYRYLVYTLFLLSGVSGLIYQIVWTRMLVLVFGNTMLATSTVLSAFMGGLAAGSYTLGRYIDHRPRPLIRVYALLEAGIGIFALLFPLVLQAVTPIYTGLYSAVEGNIILLNLVRFGVCFAIILVPTFLMGGTLPVLIKRFSAAGNRIGHETGFLYGLNTVGAVLGTIASGYFLLRVLGMQYTTWVGVFINLLVAGAAWMLWMARLEVSATATEEKLETSATGTSPPTYRSIETRMVLIGIGLSGFCALAYEVFWTRMLNLFLNNNIYSFTAILGTFLVGIAVGSLIYAR
;
A
#
# COMPACT_ATOMS: atom_id res chain seq x y z
N MET A 1 17.06 -19.15 19.62
CA MET A 1 16.69 -19.36 18.20
C MET A 1 15.18 -19.40 17.95
N ASN A 2 14.37 -20.11 18.76
CA ASN A 2 12.92 -20.19 18.55
C ASN A 2 12.19 -18.85 18.64
N GLU A 3 12.49 -18.01 19.63
CA GLU A 3 11.82 -16.71 19.81
C GLU A 3 12.05 -15.73 18.66
N GLN A 4 13.27 -15.68 18.11
CA GLN A 4 13.60 -14.81 16.98
C GLN A 4 12.91 -15.26 15.69
N ARG A 5 12.73 -16.58 15.52
CA ARG A 5 11.98 -17.16 14.41
C ARG A 5 10.48 -16.89 14.54
N SER A 6 9.91 -17.07 15.73
CA SER A 6 8.51 -16.73 16.03
C SER A 6 8.21 -15.26 15.78
N TYR A 7 9.10 -14.36 16.22
CA TYR A 7 8.99 -12.93 15.96
C TYR A 7 8.95 -12.60 14.46
N ARG A 8 9.81 -13.22 13.64
CA ARG A 8 9.81 -12.99 12.18
C ARG A 8 8.48 -13.42 11.57
N TYR A 9 7.99 -14.61 11.91
CA TYR A 9 6.70 -15.10 11.41
C TYR A 9 5.53 -14.22 11.83
N LEU A 10 5.51 -13.71 13.08
CA LEU A 10 4.49 -12.77 13.52
C LEU A 10 4.49 -11.51 12.66
N VAL A 11 5.64 -10.86 12.46
CA VAL A 11 5.72 -9.65 11.62
C VAL A 11 5.34 -9.94 10.17
N TYR A 12 5.70 -11.11 9.63
CA TYR A 12 5.26 -11.55 8.30
C TYR A 12 3.74 -11.71 8.22
N THR A 13 3.10 -12.34 9.20
CA THR A 13 1.64 -12.44 9.28
C THR A 13 0.99 -11.06 9.38
N LEU A 14 1.52 -10.17 10.21
CA LEU A 14 1.03 -8.79 10.32
C LEU A 14 1.11 -8.07 8.96
N PHE A 15 2.19 -8.25 8.22
CA PHE A 15 2.36 -7.61 6.91
C PHE A 15 1.47 -8.19 5.81
N LEU A 16 1.17 -9.49 5.87
CA LEU A 16 0.14 -10.11 5.03
C LEU A 16 -1.24 -9.51 5.33
N LEU A 17 -1.62 -9.39 6.60
CA LEU A 17 -2.90 -8.81 7.02
C LEU A 17 -3.02 -7.32 6.61
N SER A 18 -1.94 -6.56 6.70
CA SER A 18 -1.87 -5.19 6.16
C SER A 18 -2.14 -5.14 4.65
N GLY A 19 -1.63 -6.11 3.88
CA GLY A 19 -1.95 -6.25 2.46
C GLY A 19 -3.44 -6.52 2.22
N VAL A 20 -4.06 -7.38 3.05
CA VAL A 20 -5.50 -7.65 3.01
C VAL A 20 -6.29 -6.36 3.20
N SER A 21 -6.03 -5.60 4.27
CA SER A 21 -6.78 -4.37 4.54
C SER A 21 -6.53 -3.29 3.50
N GLY A 22 -5.30 -3.13 3.02
CA GLY A 22 -4.94 -2.18 1.96
C GLY A 22 -5.81 -2.34 0.71
N LEU A 23 -6.03 -3.58 0.27
CA LEU A 23 -6.84 -3.86 -0.93
C LEU A 23 -8.34 -3.92 -0.66
N ILE A 24 -8.78 -4.24 0.56
CA ILE A 24 -10.15 -3.99 0.99
C ILE A 24 -10.48 -2.50 0.78
N TYR A 25 -9.60 -1.59 1.24
CA TYR A 25 -9.81 -0.16 1.08
C TYR A 25 -9.79 0.28 -0.37
N GLN A 26 -8.84 -0.20 -1.18
CA GLN A 26 -8.79 0.18 -2.60
C GLN A 26 -10.11 -0.15 -3.31
N ILE A 27 -10.68 -1.35 -3.07
CA ILE A 27 -11.96 -1.75 -3.65
C ILE A 27 -13.12 -0.90 -3.12
N VAL A 28 -13.21 -0.70 -1.80
CA VAL A 28 -14.31 0.06 -1.18
C VAL A 28 -14.25 1.54 -1.58
N TRP A 29 -13.08 2.18 -1.51
CA TRP A 29 -12.91 3.58 -1.87
C TRP A 29 -13.16 3.81 -3.35
N THR A 30 -12.70 2.91 -4.23
CA THR A 30 -13.04 3.00 -5.66
C THR A 30 -14.55 3.04 -5.85
N ARG A 31 -15.29 2.15 -5.17
CA ARG A 31 -16.76 2.11 -5.24
C ARG A 31 -17.40 3.38 -4.69
N MET A 32 -16.98 3.86 -3.52
CA MET A 32 -17.51 5.09 -2.91
C MET A 32 -17.28 6.30 -3.82
N LEU A 33 -16.08 6.46 -4.37
CA LEU A 33 -15.73 7.57 -5.24
C LEU A 33 -16.47 7.50 -6.58
N VAL A 34 -16.66 6.32 -7.15
CA VAL A 34 -17.49 6.11 -8.35
C VAL A 34 -18.95 6.50 -8.10
N LEU A 35 -19.49 6.25 -6.90
CA LEU A 35 -20.85 6.64 -6.54
C LEU A 35 -20.99 8.16 -6.34
N VAL A 36 -19.97 8.82 -5.79
CA VAL A 36 -19.97 10.27 -5.53
C VAL A 36 -19.71 11.08 -6.80
N PHE A 37 -18.69 10.70 -7.59
CA PHE A 37 -18.24 11.46 -8.77
C PHE A 37 -18.85 10.96 -10.09
N GLY A 38 -19.61 9.87 -10.03
CA GLY A 38 -20.24 9.25 -11.18
C GLY A 38 -19.38 8.19 -11.86
N ASN A 39 -20.06 7.28 -12.57
CA ASN A 39 -19.46 6.09 -13.18
C ASN A 39 -18.73 6.42 -14.48
N THR A 40 -17.50 6.92 -14.34
CA THR A 40 -16.60 7.15 -15.46
C THR A 40 -15.34 6.32 -15.31
N MET A 41 -14.79 5.82 -16.42
CA MET A 41 -13.48 5.18 -16.47
C MET A 41 -12.36 6.07 -15.90
N LEU A 42 -12.59 7.38 -15.90
CA LEU A 42 -11.69 8.36 -15.30
C LEU A 42 -11.62 8.23 -13.79
N ALA A 43 -12.73 7.93 -13.10
CA ALA A 43 -12.73 7.77 -11.65
C ALA A 43 -11.87 6.56 -11.22
N THR A 44 -12.06 5.40 -11.83
CA THR A 44 -11.26 4.19 -11.53
C THR A 44 -9.78 4.40 -11.86
N SER A 45 -9.47 5.03 -13.00
CA SER A 45 -8.09 5.33 -13.40
C SER A 45 -7.43 6.34 -12.45
N THR A 46 -8.20 7.32 -11.97
CA THR A 46 -7.73 8.31 -10.98
C THR A 46 -7.41 7.65 -9.66
N VAL A 47 -8.29 6.76 -9.17
CA VAL A 47 -8.05 6.04 -7.91
C VAL A 47 -6.80 5.18 -8.02
N LEU A 48 -6.65 4.41 -9.10
CA LEU A 48 -5.44 3.62 -9.31
C LEU A 48 -4.19 4.52 -9.39
N SER A 49 -4.27 5.64 -10.10
CA SER A 49 -3.16 6.61 -10.20
C SER A 49 -2.79 7.23 -8.85
N ALA A 50 -3.78 7.59 -8.03
CA ALA A 50 -3.57 8.14 -6.69
C ALA A 50 -3.05 7.08 -5.72
N PHE A 51 -3.49 5.82 -5.88
CA PHE A 51 -3.02 4.70 -5.09
C PHE A 51 -1.55 4.41 -5.38
N MET A 52 -1.21 4.22 -6.65
CA MET A 52 0.17 3.96 -7.07
C MET A 52 1.08 5.16 -6.85
N GLY A 53 0.61 6.37 -7.15
CA GLY A 53 1.33 7.61 -6.92
C GLY A 53 1.62 7.84 -5.44
N GLY A 54 0.65 7.61 -4.56
CA GLY A 54 0.85 7.70 -3.11
C GLY A 54 1.76 6.60 -2.57
N LEU A 55 1.59 5.34 -2.99
CA LEU A 55 2.52 4.27 -2.64
C LEU A 55 3.97 4.61 -3.02
N ALA A 56 4.18 5.12 -4.23
CA ALA A 56 5.50 5.53 -4.72
C ALA A 56 6.07 6.72 -3.91
N ALA A 57 5.27 7.77 -3.71
CA ALA A 57 5.67 8.95 -2.94
C ALA A 57 5.97 8.58 -1.48
N GLY A 58 5.14 7.77 -0.85
CA GLY A 58 5.31 7.24 0.49
C GLY A 58 6.56 6.39 0.63
N SER A 59 6.75 5.43 -0.29
CA SER A 59 7.93 4.55 -0.29
C SER A 59 9.23 5.34 -0.37
N TYR A 60 9.27 6.35 -1.25
CA TYR A 60 10.43 7.20 -1.47
C TYR A 60 10.73 8.11 -0.28
N THR A 61 9.72 8.84 0.19
CA THR A 61 9.89 9.85 1.25
C THR A 61 10.08 9.20 2.62
N LEU A 62 9.22 8.25 2.99
CA LEU A 62 9.29 7.56 4.29
C LEU A 62 10.49 6.60 4.32
N GLY A 63 10.85 5.97 3.19
CA GLY A 63 12.08 5.19 3.06
C GLY A 63 13.34 6.02 3.36
N ARG A 64 13.47 7.21 2.76
CA ARG A 64 14.57 8.12 3.11
C ARG A 64 14.50 8.62 4.54
N TYR A 65 13.30 8.95 5.00
CA TYR A 65 13.09 9.42 6.36
C TYR A 65 13.63 8.43 7.39
N ILE A 66 13.34 7.13 7.23
CA ILE A 66 13.86 6.08 8.12
C ILE A 66 15.35 5.79 7.91
N ASP A 67 15.93 6.16 6.77
CA ASP A 67 17.36 6.01 6.46
C ASP A 67 18.26 7.04 7.13
N HIS A 68 17.80 8.26 7.30
CA HIS A 68 18.63 9.33 7.87
C HIS A 68 18.97 9.16 9.36
N ARG A 69 18.16 8.47 10.17
CA ARG A 69 18.39 8.32 11.62
C ARG A 69 17.94 6.96 12.14
N PRO A 70 18.65 6.36 13.12
CA PRO A 70 18.20 5.14 13.78
C PRO A 70 16.86 5.40 14.46
N ARG A 71 15.87 4.56 14.15
CA ARG A 71 14.52 4.63 14.70
C ARG A 71 14.00 3.23 15.02
N PRO A 72 13.11 3.08 16.01
CA PRO A 72 12.43 1.82 16.26
C PRO A 72 11.48 1.50 15.10
N LEU A 73 11.95 0.72 14.12
CA LEU A 73 11.23 0.46 12.86
C LEU A 73 9.85 -0.18 13.08
N ILE A 74 9.71 -1.08 14.05
CA ILE A 74 8.41 -1.68 14.37
C ILE A 74 7.42 -0.67 14.94
N ARG A 75 7.89 0.32 15.72
CA ARG A 75 7.05 1.43 16.18
C ARG A 75 6.59 2.28 15.00
N VAL A 76 7.48 2.58 14.06
CA VAL A 76 7.12 3.33 12.84
C VAL A 76 6.08 2.55 12.04
N TYR A 77 6.28 1.24 11.87
CA TYR A 77 5.31 0.36 11.22
C TYR A 77 3.94 0.41 11.92
N ALA A 78 3.90 0.27 13.25
CA ALA A 78 2.67 0.37 14.04
C ALA A 78 1.94 1.71 13.86
N LEU A 79 2.69 2.83 13.84
CA LEU A 79 2.12 4.17 13.63
C LEU A 79 1.56 4.36 12.22
N LEU A 80 2.23 3.82 11.20
CA LEU A 80 1.72 3.86 9.82
C LEU A 80 0.39 3.09 9.72
N GLU A 81 0.36 1.87 10.25
CA GLU A 81 -0.83 1.01 10.27
C GLU A 81 -2.00 1.64 11.04
N ALA A 82 -1.72 2.23 12.20
CA ALA A 82 -2.72 3.00 12.95
C ALA A 82 -3.23 4.20 12.15
N GLY A 83 -2.34 4.95 11.52
CA GLY A 83 -2.70 6.09 10.67
C GLY A 83 -3.58 5.70 9.49
N ILE A 84 -3.28 4.57 8.83
CA ILE A 84 -4.10 4.01 7.75
C ILE A 84 -5.49 3.64 8.26
N GLY A 85 -5.57 2.90 9.37
CA GLY A 85 -6.85 2.48 9.96
C GLY A 85 -7.71 3.67 10.43
N ILE A 86 -7.10 4.66 11.09
CA ILE A 86 -7.78 5.88 11.52
C ILE A 86 -8.27 6.66 10.30
N PHE A 87 -7.45 6.84 9.26
CA PHE A 87 -7.87 7.53 8.05
C PHE A 87 -9.04 6.79 7.37
N ALA A 88 -8.98 5.46 7.29
CA ALA A 88 -10.06 4.66 6.72
C ALA A 88 -11.37 4.79 7.50
N LEU A 89 -11.31 4.88 8.84
CA LEU A 89 -12.47 5.13 9.68
C LEU A 89 -13.08 6.53 9.43
N LEU A 90 -12.22 7.53 9.23
CA LEU A 90 -12.64 8.92 8.95
C LEU A 90 -13.04 9.14 7.49
N PHE A 91 -12.74 8.22 6.57
CA PHE A 91 -12.95 8.39 5.13
C PHE A 91 -14.38 8.80 4.75
N PRO A 92 -15.47 8.22 5.32
CA PRO A 92 -16.82 8.68 5.02
C PRO A 92 -17.07 10.14 5.43
N LEU A 93 -16.50 10.60 6.54
CA LEU A 93 -16.59 11.99 6.99
C LEU A 93 -15.79 12.91 6.06
N VAL A 94 -14.62 12.47 5.60
CA VAL A 94 -13.84 13.19 4.59
C VAL A 94 -14.66 13.37 3.31
N LEU A 95 -15.34 12.33 2.83
CA LEU A 95 -16.23 12.44 1.67
C LEU A 95 -17.39 13.40 1.90
N GLN A 96 -18.05 13.36 3.07
CA GLN A 96 -19.12 14.29 3.40
C GLN A 96 -18.63 15.75 3.42
N ALA A 97 -17.43 16.00 3.98
CA ALA A 97 -16.83 17.33 4.03
C ALA A 97 -16.38 17.83 2.65
N VAL A 98 -15.90 16.94 1.79
CA VAL A 98 -15.41 17.31 0.43
C VAL A 98 -16.56 17.48 -0.56
N THR A 99 -17.68 16.78 -0.39
CA THR A 99 -18.84 16.87 -1.30
C THR A 99 -19.32 18.31 -1.55
N PRO A 100 -19.56 19.19 -0.55
CA PRO A 100 -19.98 20.57 -0.80
C PRO A 100 -18.92 21.40 -1.54
N ILE A 101 -17.63 21.17 -1.25
CA ILE A 101 -16.51 21.82 -1.96
C ILE A 101 -16.53 21.39 -3.43
N TYR A 102 -16.67 20.09 -3.67
CA TYR A 102 -16.77 19.53 -5.01
C TYR A 102 -17.98 20.09 -5.77
N THR A 103 -19.17 20.18 -5.16
CA THR A 103 -20.35 20.73 -5.82
C THR A 103 -20.20 22.21 -6.17
N GLY A 104 -19.55 23.00 -5.31
CA GLY A 104 -19.25 24.41 -5.60
C GLY A 104 -18.27 24.57 -6.76
N LEU A 105 -17.19 23.78 -6.77
CA LEU A 105 -16.25 23.74 -7.90
C LEU A 105 -16.92 23.26 -9.19
N TYR A 106 -17.79 22.25 -9.09
CA TYR A 106 -18.55 21.70 -10.21
C TYR A 106 -19.41 22.79 -10.87
N SER A 107 -20.16 23.58 -10.08
CA SER A 107 -20.97 24.68 -10.61
C SER A 107 -20.14 25.80 -11.24
N ALA A 108 -18.94 26.06 -10.72
CA ALA A 108 -18.06 27.12 -11.24
C ALA A 108 -17.43 26.77 -12.59
N VAL A 109 -17.32 25.47 -12.91
CA VAL A 109 -16.70 24.97 -14.15
C VAL A 109 -17.70 24.25 -15.05
N GLU A 110 -18.99 24.42 -14.77
CA GLU A 110 -20.09 23.84 -15.52
C GLU A 110 -20.01 24.28 -16.99
N GLY A 111 -20.05 23.31 -17.91
CA GLY A 111 -19.90 23.54 -19.36
C GLY A 111 -18.50 23.29 -19.93
N ASN A 112 -17.45 23.16 -19.12
CA ASN A 112 -16.12 22.75 -19.59
C ASN A 112 -15.75 21.35 -19.10
N ILE A 113 -15.93 20.35 -19.98
CA ILE A 113 -15.73 18.94 -19.64
C ILE A 113 -14.29 18.60 -19.25
N ILE A 114 -13.29 19.29 -19.83
CA ILE A 114 -11.87 19.06 -19.51
C ILE A 114 -11.60 19.55 -18.10
N LEU A 115 -12.04 20.76 -17.77
CA LEU A 115 -11.83 21.35 -16.45
C LEU A 115 -12.58 20.58 -15.36
N LEU A 116 -13.80 20.13 -15.63
CA LEU A 116 -14.55 19.23 -14.75
C LEU A 116 -13.79 17.94 -14.43
N ASN A 117 -13.19 17.30 -15.45
CA ASN A 117 -12.40 16.09 -15.26
C ASN A 117 -11.12 16.35 -14.46
N LEU A 118 -10.45 17.49 -14.68
CA LEU A 118 -9.27 17.89 -13.89
C LEU A 118 -9.62 18.15 -12.42
N VAL A 119 -10.75 18.82 -12.15
CA VAL A 119 -11.24 19.02 -10.78
C VAL A 119 -11.55 17.68 -10.11
N ARG A 120 -12.28 16.79 -10.79
CA ARG A 120 -12.56 15.42 -10.29
C ARG A 120 -11.28 14.66 -10.00
N PHE A 121 -10.32 14.70 -10.93
CA PHE A 121 -9.02 14.06 -10.77
C PHE A 121 -8.29 14.60 -9.54
N GLY A 122 -8.14 15.92 -9.45
CA GLY A 122 -7.41 16.58 -8.35
C GLY A 122 -8.02 16.29 -6.98
N VAL A 123 -9.35 16.35 -6.87
CA VAL A 123 -10.06 16.07 -5.61
C VAL A 123 -9.90 14.60 -5.20
N CYS A 124 -10.18 13.65 -6.12
CA CYS A 124 -10.00 12.22 -5.83
C CYS A 124 -8.55 11.89 -5.46
N PHE A 125 -7.60 12.44 -6.22
CA PHE A 125 -6.19 12.21 -6.01
C PHE A 125 -5.76 12.73 -4.63
N ALA A 126 -6.15 13.95 -4.26
CA ALA A 126 -5.81 14.54 -2.97
C ALA A 126 -6.35 13.71 -1.78
N ILE A 127 -7.59 13.22 -1.86
CA ILE A 127 -8.19 12.40 -0.79
C ILE A 127 -7.44 11.08 -0.64
N ILE A 128 -7.17 10.39 -1.75
CA ILE A 128 -6.58 9.04 -1.74
C ILE A 128 -5.08 9.09 -1.47
N LEU A 129 -4.40 10.17 -1.83
CA LEU A 129 -2.95 10.32 -1.65
C LEU A 129 -2.52 10.13 -0.19
N VAL A 130 -3.29 10.65 0.78
CA VAL A 130 -2.92 10.60 2.20
C VAL A 130 -2.77 9.16 2.72
N PRO A 131 -3.78 8.28 2.64
CA PRO A 131 -3.64 6.92 3.16
C PRO A 131 -2.65 6.10 2.34
N THR A 132 -2.58 6.31 1.03
CA THR A 132 -1.71 5.49 0.15
C THR A 132 -0.24 5.90 0.31
N PHE A 133 0.02 7.16 0.65
CA PHE A 133 1.33 7.62 1.13
C PHE A 133 1.77 6.90 2.40
N LEU A 134 0.87 6.73 3.39
CA LEU A 134 1.18 5.95 4.59
C LEU A 134 1.41 4.47 4.27
N MET A 135 0.57 3.88 3.42
CA MET A 135 0.74 2.50 2.93
C MET A 135 2.10 2.30 2.25
N GLY A 136 2.55 3.27 1.46
CA GLY A 136 3.84 3.23 0.78
C GLY A 136 5.03 3.14 1.74
N GLY A 137 4.90 3.67 2.95
CA GLY A 137 5.97 3.59 3.96
C GLY A 137 6.14 2.21 4.60
N THR A 138 5.13 1.33 4.54
CA THR A 138 5.12 0.06 5.28
C THR A 138 6.23 -0.90 4.82
N LEU A 139 6.38 -1.07 3.51
CA LEU A 139 7.35 -2.00 2.93
C LEU A 139 8.81 -1.57 3.20
N PRO A 140 9.25 -0.32 2.93
CA PRO A 140 10.62 0.12 3.25
C PRO A 140 10.98 -0.06 4.73
N VAL A 141 10.03 0.20 5.63
CA VAL A 141 10.24 0.02 7.08
C VAL A 141 10.56 -1.43 7.43
N LEU A 142 9.81 -2.39 6.86
CA LEU A 142 10.04 -3.81 7.12
C LEU A 142 11.27 -4.36 6.41
N ILE A 143 11.53 -3.94 5.16
CA ILE A 143 12.76 -4.29 4.44
C ILE A 143 13.97 -3.87 5.27
N LYS A 144 14.00 -2.62 5.74
CA LYS A 144 15.10 -2.14 6.58
C LYS A 144 15.25 -2.94 7.87
N ARG A 145 14.13 -3.34 8.49
CA ARG A 145 14.14 -4.10 9.74
C ARG A 145 14.76 -5.50 9.60
N PHE A 146 14.58 -6.14 8.45
CA PHE A 146 15.05 -7.51 8.21
C PHE A 146 16.33 -7.61 7.36
N SER A 147 16.66 -6.57 6.61
CA SER A 147 17.87 -6.53 5.76
C SER A 147 19.15 -6.22 6.54
N ALA A 148 19.05 -5.73 7.78
CA ALA A 148 20.21 -5.33 8.61
C ALA A 148 21.11 -6.50 9.08
N ALA A 149 20.81 -7.76 8.73
CA ALA A 149 21.45 -8.95 9.31
C ALA A 149 22.19 -9.85 8.29
N GLY A 150 22.80 -9.28 7.24
CA GLY A 150 23.63 -10.05 6.30
C GLY A 150 22.84 -10.87 5.26
N ASN A 151 21.52 -10.75 5.23
CA ASN A 151 20.70 -11.33 4.17
C ASN A 151 20.79 -10.49 2.89
N ARG A 152 20.77 -11.15 1.73
CA ARG A 152 20.68 -10.49 0.42
C ARG A 152 19.44 -9.59 0.41
N ILE A 153 19.63 -8.27 0.36
CA ILE A 153 18.56 -7.25 0.34
C ILE A 153 17.48 -7.59 -0.70
N GLY A 154 17.88 -8.14 -1.85
CA GLY A 154 16.96 -8.59 -2.90
C GLY A 154 15.98 -9.70 -2.47
N HIS A 155 16.45 -10.70 -1.72
CA HIS A 155 15.61 -11.81 -1.23
C HIS A 155 14.53 -11.29 -0.26
N GLU A 156 14.91 -10.52 0.77
CA GLU A 156 13.94 -9.98 1.74
C GLU A 156 12.96 -9.01 1.06
N THR A 157 13.43 -8.19 0.11
CA THR A 157 12.58 -7.28 -0.67
C THR A 157 11.53 -8.07 -1.46
N GLY A 158 11.94 -9.08 -2.24
CA GLY A 158 11.04 -9.92 -3.02
C GLY A 158 10.06 -10.70 -2.15
N PHE A 159 10.55 -11.29 -1.04
CA PHE A 159 9.71 -12.08 -0.14
C PHE A 159 8.65 -11.23 0.56
N LEU A 160 9.04 -10.09 1.15
CA LEU A 160 8.10 -9.18 1.82
C LEU A 160 7.09 -8.60 0.83
N TYR A 161 7.54 -8.15 -0.34
CA TYR A 161 6.65 -7.62 -1.37
C TYR A 161 5.68 -8.70 -1.87
N GLY A 162 6.16 -9.91 -2.12
CA GLY A 162 5.33 -11.06 -2.49
C GLY A 162 4.30 -11.42 -1.41
N LEU A 163 4.71 -11.47 -0.15
CA LEU A 163 3.83 -11.80 0.98
C LEU A 163 2.71 -10.77 1.17
N ASN A 164 3.05 -9.48 1.12
CA ASN A 164 2.05 -8.40 1.17
C ASN A 164 1.11 -8.46 -0.04
N THR A 165 1.64 -8.77 -1.22
CA THR A 165 0.84 -8.93 -2.44
C THR A 165 -0.09 -10.16 -2.35
N VAL A 166 0.31 -11.25 -1.70
CA VAL A 166 -0.61 -12.37 -1.40
C VAL A 166 -1.75 -11.89 -0.51
N GLY A 167 -1.46 -11.12 0.53
CA GLY A 167 -2.48 -10.45 1.34
C GLY A 167 -3.40 -9.57 0.50
N ALA A 168 -2.83 -8.78 -0.40
CA ALA A 168 -3.53 -7.93 -1.35
C ALA A 168 -4.51 -8.72 -2.25
N VAL A 169 -4.09 -9.88 -2.78
CA VAL A 169 -4.95 -10.80 -3.54
C VAL A 169 -6.14 -11.26 -2.69
N LEU A 170 -5.87 -11.71 -1.46
CA LEU A 170 -6.92 -12.17 -0.54
C LEU A 170 -7.90 -11.04 -0.20
N GLY A 171 -7.41 -9.84 0.09
CA GLY A 171 -8.23 -8.66 0.33
C GLY A 171 -9.09 -8.26 -0.86
N THR A 172 -8.51 -8.32 -2.07
CA THR A 172 -9.20 -8.03 -3.33
C THR A 172 -10.36 -9.01 -3.57
N ILE A 173 -10.09 -10.32 -3.49
CA ILE A 173 -11.10 -11.36 -3.72
C ILE A 173 -12.17 -11.30 -2.64
N ALA A 174 -11.78 -11.20 -1.36
CA ALA A 174 -12.71 -11.14 -0.24
C ALA A 174 -13.62 -9.92 -0.33
N SER A 175 -13.07 -8.72 -0.56
CA SER A 175 -13.89 -7.49 -0.64
C SER A 175 -14.76 -7.43 -1.89
N GLY A 176 -14.18 -7.68 -3.05
CA GLY A 176 -14.86 -7.51 -4.34
C GLY A 176 -15.96 -8.53 -4.62
N TYR A 177 -15.82 -9.77 -4.14
CA TYR A 177 -16.81 -10.83 -4.38
C TYR A 177 -17.71 -11.15 -3.19
N PHE A 178 -17.27 -10.92 -1.94
CA PHE A 178 -17.99 -11.39 -0.76
C PHE A 178 -18.38 -10.25 0.20
N LEU A 179 -17.41 -9.57 0.82
CA LEU A 179 -17.68 -8.62 1.90
C LEU A 179 -18.59 -7.48 1.45
N LEU A 180 -18.33 -6.89 0.27
CA LEU A 180 -19.17 -5.81 -0.24
C LEU A 180 -20.61 -6.23 -0.51
N ARG A 181 -20.84 -7.50 -0.86
CA ARG A 181 -22.18 -8.03 -1.14
C ARG A 181 -22.93 -8.35 0.14
N VAL A 182 -22.25 -8.91 1.14
CA VAL A 182 -22.87 -9.39 2.38
C VAL A 182 -22.97 -8.29 3.44
N LEU A 183 -21.90 -7.51 3.60
CA LEU A 183 -21.76 -6.50 4.66
C LEU A 183 -22.04 -5.08 4.13
N GLY A 184 -21.96 -4.84 2.83
CA GLY A 184 -22.03 -3.49 2.27
C GLY A 184 -20.76 -2.67 2.53
N MET A 185 -20.73 -1.43 2.01
CA MET A 185 -19.51 -0.61 1.99
C MET A 185 -18.99 -0.24 3.38
N GLN A 186 -19.89 0.21 4.27
CA GLN A 186 -19.51 0.70 5.61
C GLN A 186 -18.87 -0.40 6.47
N TYR A 187 -19.55 -1.54 6.61
CA TYR A 187 -19.04 -2.63 7.42
C TYR A 187 -17.79 -3.29 6.79
N THR A 188 -17.69 -3.31 5.45
CA THR A 188 -16.45 -3.75 4.77
C THR A 188 -15.28 -2.82 5.10
N THR A 189 -15.49 -1.49 5.15
CA THR A 189 -14.47 -0.56 5.65
C THR A 189 -14.08 -0.90 7.09
N TRP A 190 -15.05 -1.19 7.97
CA TRP A 190 -14.77 -1.53 9.37
C TRP A 190 -13.97 -2.83 9.53
N VAL A 191 -14.19 -3.83 8.68
CA VAL A 191 -13.33 -5.02 8.63
C VAL A 191 -11.88 -4.65 8.34
N GLY A 192 -11.64 -3.80 7.34
CA GLY A 192 -10.30 -3.27 7.05
C GLY A 192 -9.71 -2.51 8.24
N VAL A 193 -10.49 -1.62 8.85
CA VAL A 193 -10.07 -0.81 10.00
C VAL A 193 -9.67 -1.70 11.17
N PHE A 194 -10.50 -2.69 11.48
CA PHE A 194 -10.20 -3.67 12.52
C PHE A 194 -8.89 -4.40 12.25
N ILE A 195 -8.65 -4.85 11.02
CA ILE A 195 -7.40 -5.51 10.62
C ILE A 195 -6.21 -4.56 10.82
N ASN A 196 -6.25 -3.31 10.36
CA ASN A 196 -5.13 -2.37 10.57
C ASN A 196 -4.89 -2.05 12.04
N LEU A 197 -5.95 -1.84 12.83
CA LEU A 197 -5.79 -1.55 14.27
C LEU A 197 -5.25 -2.77 15.03
N LEU A 198 -5.64 -3.99 14.64
CA LEU A 198 -5.06 -5.22 15.17
C LEU A 198 -3.58 -5.31 14.80
N VAL A 199 -3.23 -5.03 13.55
CA VAL A 199 -1.84 -5.02 13.08
C VAL A 199 -1.01 -3.98 13.83
N ALA A 200 -1.54 -2.77 13.96
CA ALA A 200 -0.91 -1.68 14.70
C ALA A 200 -0.71 -2.01 16.18
N GLY A 201 -1.74 -2.54 16.84
CA GLY A 201 -1.70 -2.94 18.24
C GLY A 201 -0.69 -4.07 18.48
N ALA A 202 -0.73 -5.12 17.65
CA ALA A 202 0.22 -6.23 17.74
C ALA A 202 1.67 -5.77 17.48
N ALA A 203 1.90 -4.93 16.46
CA ALA A 203 3.21 -4.35 16.20
C ALA A 203 3.70 -3.47 17.36
N TRP A 204 2.80 -2.69 17.98
CA TRP A 204 3.11 -1.86 19.14
C TRP A 204 3.49 -2.71 20.36
N MET A 205 2.74 -3.78 20.63
CA MET A 205 3.05 -4.75 21.70
C MET A 205 4.40 -5.42 21.46
N LEU A 206 4.69 -5.84 20.22
CA LEU A 206 6.00 -6.42 19.85
C LEU A 206 7.16 -5.44 20.02
N TRP A 207 6.92 -4.15 19.80
CA TRP A 207 7.90 -3.10 20.06
C TRP A 207 8.12 -2.91 21.57
N MET A 208 7.06 -2.83 22.37
CA MET A 208 7.14 -2.67 23.83
C MET A 208 7.85 -3.85 24.51
N ALA A 209 7.48 -5.10 24.17
CA ALA A 209 8.12 -6.29 24.72
C ALA A 209 9.64 -6.35 24.45
N ARG A 210 10.11 -5.71 23.37
CA ARG A 210 11.56 -5.63 23.07
C ARG A 210 12.27 -4.44 23.72
N LEU A 211 11.55 -3.39 24.10
CA LEU A 211 12.13 -2.31 24.91
C LEU A 211 12.54 -2.86 26.28
N GLU A 212 11.70 -3.70 26.88
CA GLU A 212 11.98 -4.35 28.18
C GLU A 212 13.21 -5.26 28.11
N VAL A 213 13.31 -6.09 27.06
CA VAL A 213 14.45 -7.01 26.84
C VAL A 213 15.74 -6.24 26.50
N SER A 214 15.64 -5.13 25.77
CA SER A 214 16.81 -4.32 25.40
C SER A 214 17.31 -3.44 26.54
N ALA A 215 16.43 -2.99 27.44
CA ALA A 215 16.82 -2.25 28.65
C ALA A 215 17.66 -3.11 29.60
N THR A 216 17.40 -4.43 29.67
CA THR A 216 18.22 -5.40 30.43
C THR A 216 19.53 -5.80 29.75
N ALA A 217 19.70 -5.52 28.45
CA ALA A 217 20.88 -5.92 27.67
C ALA A 217 21.85 -4.75 27.36
N THR A 218 21.63 -3.58 27.97
CA THR A 218 22.34 -2.33 27.62
C THR A 218 23.80 -2.28 28.13
N GLU A 219 24.27 -3.23 28.95
CA GLU A 219 25.66 -3.20 29.45
C GLU A 219 26.72 -3.94 28.61
N GLU A 220 26.39 -4.72 27.57
CA GLU A 220 27.38 -5.65 26.98
C GLU A 220 27.61 -5.57 25.46
N LYS A 221 27.29 -4.46 24.78
CA LYS A 221 27.63 -4.35 23.34
C LYS A 221 27.89 -2.94 22.82
N LEU A 222 28.83 -2.26 23.45
CA LEU A 222 29.73 -1.37 22.72
C LEU A 222 30.92 -2.21 22.26
N GLU A 223 31.38 -1.98 21.03
CA GLU A 223 32.50 -2.68 20.39
C GLU A 223 32.20 -4.06 19.78
N THR A 224 31.62 -4.09 18.58
CA THR A 224 32.30 -4.73 17.43
C THR A 224 31.62 -4.47 16.08
N SER A 225 32.47 -4.02 15.14
CA SER A 225 32.41 -4.29 13.71
C SER A 225 31.44 -3.49 12.85
N ALA A 226 31.85 -2.24 12.61
CA ALA A 226 31.78 -1.66 11.27
C ALA A 226 32.61 -2.52 10.30
N THR A 227 31.96 -3.34 9.48
CA THR A 227 32.51 -3.79 8.20
C THR A 227 31.58 -3.26 7.11
N GLY A 228 31.84 -2.01 6.72
CA GLY A 228 31.21 -1.41 5.56
C GLY A 228 31.71 -2.13 4.32
N THR A 229 30.92 -3.06 3.79
CA THR A 229 31.02 -3.41 2.39
C THR A 229 30.63 -2.18 1.59
N SER A 230 31.60 -1.52 0.97
CA SER A 230 31.36 -0.47 -0.01
C SER A 230 30.31 -0.98 -1.02
N PRO A 231 29.21 -0.23 -1.26
CA PRO A 231 28.26 -0.62 -2.29
C PRO A 231 29.03 -0.70 -3.62
N PRO A 232 28.76 -1.69 -4.48
CA PRO A 232 29.36 -1.75 -5.80
C PRO A 232 29.14 -0.41 -6.53
N THR A 233 30.23 0.19 -7.02
CA THR A 233 30.21 1.44 -7.78
C THR A 233 29.62 1.15 -9.17
N TYR A 234 28.29 1.12 -9.27
CA TYR A 234 27.62 1.01 -10.57
C TYR A 234 27.90 2.25 -11.41
N ARG A 235 28.12 2.08 -12.73
CA ARG A 235 28.18 3.21 -13.66
C ARG A 235 26.82 3.91 -13.64
N SER A 236 26.82 5.23 -13.47
CA SER A 236 25.62 6.06 -13.35
C SER A 236 24.61 5.85 -14.49
N ILE A 237 25.11 5.51 -15.68
CA ILE A 237 24.27 5.27 -16.86
C ILE A 237 23.55 3.92 -16.82
N GLU A 238 24.18 2.85 -16.35
CA GLU A 238 23.57 1.52 -16.24
C GLU A 238 22.43 1.56 -15.21
N THR A 239 22.68 2.17 -14.05
CA THR A 239 21.64 2.37 -13.02
C THR A 239 20.48 3.20 -13.57
N ARG A 240 20.75 4.28 -14.31
CA ARG A 240 19.71 5.12 -14.90
C ARG A 240 18.89 4.35 -15.95
N MET A 241 19.54 3.54 -16.79
CA MET A 241 18.85 2.71 -17.79
C MET A 241 17.97 1.65 -17.13
N VAL A 242 18.45 0.99 -16.08
CA VAL A 242 17.65 0.03 -15.30
C VAL A 242 16.45 0.71 -14.64
N LEU A 243 16.64 1.89 -14.03
CA LEU A 243 15.54 2.64 -13.41
C LEU A 243 14.49 3.08 -14.43
N ILE A 244 14.92 3.54 -15.62
CA ILE A 244 14.01 3.87 -16.72
C ILE A 244 13.28 2.62 -17.20
N GLY A 245 13.99 1.50 -17.36
CA GLY A 245 13.40 0.22 -17.77
C GLY A 245 12.33 -0.29 -16.80
N ILE A 246 12.61 -0.23 -15.49
CA ILE A 246 11.64 -0.58 -14.43
C ILE A 246 10.44 0.38 -14.48
N GLY A 247 10.68 1.70 -14.63
CA GLY A 247 9.62 2.70 -14.74
C GLY A 247 8.71 2.49 -15.95
N LEU A 248 9.29 2.22 -17.12
CA LEU A 248 8.53 1.93 -18.35
C LEU A 248 7.75 0.61 -18.23
N SER A 249 8.37 -0.43 -17.67
CA SER A 249 7.70 -1.71 -17.40
C SER A 249 6.50 -1.52 -16.47
N GLY A 250 6.68 -0.80 -15.36
CA GLY A 250 5.62 -0.46 -14.42
C GLY A 250 4.51 0.41 -15.04
N PHE A 251 4.88 1.37 -15.90
CA PHE A 251 3.92 2.17 -16.65
C PHE A 251 3.07 1.31 -17.60
N CYS A 252 3.71 0.44 -18.40
CA CYS A 252 3.01 -0.48 -19.29
C CYS A 252 2.11 -1.44 -18.51
N ALA A 253 2.57 -1.95 -17.37
CA ALA A 253 1.83 -2.78 -16.44
C ALA A 253 0.52 -2.10 -15.98
N LEU A 254 0.61 -0.89 -15.42
CA LEU A 254 -0.56 -0.14 -14.97
C LEU A 254 -1.47 0.28 -16.15
N ALA A 255 -0.89 0.62 -17.31
CA ALA A 255 -1.67 0.90 -18.51
C ALA A 255 -2.49 -0.32 -18.94
N TYR A 256 -1.89 -1.52 -18.94
CA TYR A 256 -2.60 -2.76 -19.23
C TYR A 256 -3.69 -3.05 -18.21
N GLU A 257 -3.46 -2.83 -16.93
CA GLU A 257 -4.49 -2.97 -15.90
C GLU A 257 -5.73 -2.11 -16.22
N VAL A 258 -5.51 -0.84 -16.60
CA VAL A 258 -6.60 0.09 -16.98
C VAL A 258 -7.27 -0.34 -18.29
N PHE A 259 -6.49 -0.69 -19.32
CA PHE A 259 -7.03 -1.10 -20.62
C PHE A 259 -7.86 -2.37 -20.52
N TRP A 260 -7.37 -3.40 -19.81
CA TRP A 260 -8.11 -4.63 -19.59
C TRP A 260 -9.36 -4.39 -18.75
N THR A 261 -9.29 -3.53 -17.73
CA THR A 261 -10.46 -3.14 -16.91
C THR A 261 -11.54 -2.52 -17.77
N ARG A 262 -11.14 -1.65 -18.68
CA ARG A 262 -12.06 -1.06 -19.65
C ARG A 262 -12.66 -2.11 -20.57
N MET A 263 -11.85 -2.99 -21.16
CA MET A 263 -12.33 -4.02 -22.08
C MET A 263 -13.31 -4.98 -21.38
N LEU A 264 -12.98 -5.49 -20.20
CA LEU A 264 -13.87 -6.41 -19.46
C LEU A 264 -15.15 -5.72 -19.00
N ASN A 265 -15.12 -4.43 -18.64
CA ASN A 265 -16.32 -3.67 -18.31
C ASN A 265 -17.32 -3.56 -19.47
N LEU A 266 -16.86 -3.59 -20.72
CA LEU A 266 -17.73 -3.60 -21.91
C LEU A 266 -18.49 -4.92 -22.06
N PHE A 267 -17.92 -6.04 -21.61
CA PHE A 267 -18.55 -7.36 -21.71
C PHE A 267 -19.42 -7.71 -20.48
N LEU A 268 -19.01 -7.26 -19.29
CA LEU A 268 -19.62 -7.64 -18.00
C LEU A 268 -20.57 -6.58 -17.40
N ASN A 269 -21.05 -5.63 -18.22
CA ASN A 269 -22.00 -4.58 -17.82
C ASN A 269 -21.55 -3.75 -16.61
N ASN A 270 -20.30 -3.28 -16.62
CA ASN A 270 -19.72 -2.32 -15.67
C ASN A 270 -20.04 -2.61 -14.19
N ASN A 271 -19.58 -3.77 -13.71
CA ASN A 271 -19.77 -4.21 -12.33
C ASN A 271 -18.42 -4.27 -11.58
N ILE A 272 -18.48 -4.18 -10.24
CA ILE A 272 -17.33 -4.24 -9.34
C ILE A 272 -16.51 -5.53 -9.53
N TYR A 273 -17.16 -6.59 -9.99
CA TYR A 273 -16.54 -7.87 -10.28
C TYR A 273 -15.47 -7.79 -11.39
N SER A 274 -15.66 -6.96 -12.42
CA SER A 274 -14.68 -6.83 -13.51
C SER A 274 -13.37 -6.23 -13.01
N PHE A 275 -13.46 -5.13 -12.24
CA PHE A 275 -12.30 -4.50 -11.63
C PHE A 275 -11.60 -5.47 -10.66
N THR A 276 -12.39 -6.17 -9.84
CA THR A 276 -11.87 -7.18 -8.90
C THR A 276 -11.14 -8.32 -9.62
N ALA A 277 -11.68 -8.83 -10.73
CA ALA A 277 -11.07 -9.91 -11.51
C ALA A 277 -9.70 -9.53 -12.05
N ILE A 278 -9.58 -8.33 -12.64
CA ILE A 278 -8.32 -7.87 -13.23
C ILE A 278 -7.31 -7.51 -12.17
N LEU A 279 -7.70 -6.72 -11.17
CA LEU A 279 -6.82 -6.37 -10.06
C LEU A 279 -6.29 -7.64 -9.37
N GLY A 280 -7.18 -8.62 -9.11
CA GLY A 280 -6.80 -9.91 -8.55
C GLY A 280 -5.80 -10.67 -9.44
N THR A 281 -6.05 -10.73 -10.75
CA THR A 281 -5.15 -11.39 -11.71
C THR A 281 -3.78 -10.72 -11.74
N PHE A 282 -3.75 -9.38 -11.74
CA PHE A 282 -2.52 -8.60 -11.75
C PHE A 282 -1.69 -8.82 -10.49
N LEU A 283 -2.35 -8.76 -9.33
CA LEU A 283 -1.71 -9.01 -8.03
C LEU A 283 -1.23 -10.45 -7.88
N VAL A 284 -1.95 -11.46 -8.41
CA VAL A 284 -1.45 -12.84 -8.43
C VAL A 284 -0.15 -12.94 -9.23
N GLY A 285 -0.09 -12.31 -10.41
CA GLY A 285 1.14 -12.27 -11.22
C GLY A 285 2.30 -11.63 -10.48
N ILE A 286 2.08 -10.49 -9.83
CA ILE A 286 3.09 -9.79 -9.02
C ILE A 286 3.52 -10.65 -7.82
N ALA A 287 2.58 -11.26 -7.10
CA ALA A 287 2.85 -12.10 -5.93
C ALA A 287 3.74 -13.30 -6.31
N VAL A 288 3.34 -14.03 -7.35
CA VAL A 288 4.09 -15.20 -7.84
C VAL A 288 5.48 -14.79 -8.33
N GLY A 289 5.57 -13.74 -9.16
CA GLY A 289 6.86 -13.25 -9.66
C GLY A 289 7.81 -12.82 -8.54
N SER A 290 7.29 -12.13 -7.53
CA SER A 290 8.08 -11.67 -6.37
C SER A 290 8.55 -12.83 -5.50
N LEU A 291 7.72 -13.84 -5.29
CA LEU A 291 8.07 -15.04 -4.53
C LEU A 291 9.05 -15.95 -5.27
N ILE A 292 8.99 -16.01 -6.60
CA ILE A 292 9.98 -16.74 -7.42
C ILE A 292 11.34 -16.02 -7.35
N TYR A 293 11.35 -14.69 -7.50
CA TYR A 293 12.58 -13.89 -7.38
C TYR A 293 13.23 -14.00 -5.99
N ALA A 294 12.41 -14.20 -4.96
CA ALA A 294 12.87 -14.35 -3.60
C ALA A 294 13.45 -15.74 -3.28
N ARG A 295 13.43 -16.72 -4.19
CA ARG A 295 14.05 -18.04 -3.99
C ARG A 295 15.48 -18.06 -4.49
#